data_AF-A0A957U6H5-F1
#
_entry.id   AF-A0A957U6H5-F1
#
_cell.length_a   1.000
_cell.length_b   1.000
_cell.length_c   1.000
_cell.angle_alpha   90.00
_cell.angle_beta   90.00
_cell.angle_gamma   90.00
#
_symmetry.space_group_name_H-M   'P 1'
#
loop_
_entity.id
_entity.type
_entity.pdbx_description
1 polymer ?
#
loop_
_entity_poly.entity_id
_entity_poly.type
_entity_poly.pdbx_seq_one_letter_code
_entity_poly.pdbx_strand_id
1 'polypeptide(L)'
;PEPPPVRVLPLDRTLAFNHCQTYAMFLLEQEDQGRLLTQRYAETRLLPAVQDAMAHYPDILSILALVDGEDPDTVAVLPIITRLVDSAPRIQLRVLADEDDLTALAMLLPDLDVDAALEEWDLPQFLIFDEDWELQGQWGPRPAAVERNLEAWLSRYPDYEALAEDESEAGLARFAELTEKLVQEMRIWYNSGSSANCQTEFCDMLTSLQAPDEAGEVER
;
A
#
# COMPACT_ATOMS: atom_id res chain seq x y z
N PRO A 1 12.06 -36.03 -22.69
CA PRO A 1 11.68 -34.68 -22.22
C PRO A 1 10.19 -34.67 -21.88
N GLU A 2 9.88 -34.66 -20.58
CA GLU A 2 8.50 -34.38 -20.16
C GLU A 2 8.13 -32.96 -20.62
N PRO A 3 6.90 -32.74 -21.12
CA PRO A 3 6.42 -31.40 -21.39
C PRO A 3 6.40 -30.62 -20.07
N PRO A 4 6.74 -29.32 -20.08
CA PRO A 4 6.63 -28.49 -18.89
C PRO A 4 5.19 -28.57 -18.37
N PRO A 5 4.98 -28.59 -17.04
CA PRO A 5 3.64 -28.62 -16.48
C PRO A 5 2.84 -27.42 -17.00
N VAL A 6 1.64 -27.70 -17.51
CA VAL A 6 0.70 -26.65 -17.90
C VAL A 6 0.14 -26.04 -16.62
N ARG A 7 0.60 -24.84 -16.29
CA ARG A 7 0.06 -24.08 -15.16
C ARG A 7 -1.31 -23.53 -15.55
N VAL A 8 -2.35 -23.95 -14.83
CA VAL A 8 -3.71 -23.42 -15.02
C VAL A 8 -3.82 -22.18 -14.15
N LEU A 9 -3.85 -21.00 -14.77
CA LEU A 9 -4.06 -19.75 -14.05
C LEU A 9 -5.50 -19.71 -13.51
N PRO A 10 -5.72 -19.30 -12.25
CA PRO A 10 -7.07 -19.02 -11.75
C PRO A 10 -7.58 -17.77 -12.47
N LEU A 11 -8.30 -17.98 -13.56
CA LEU A 11 -8.70 -16.94 -14.50
C LEU A 11 -9.48 -15.82 -13.80
N ASP A 12 -10.32 -16.20 -12.83
CA ASP A 12 -11.19 -15.27 -12.09
C ASP A 12 -10.36 -14.31 -11.22
N ARG A 13 -9.34 -14.80 -10.50
CA ARG A 13 -8.44 -13.95 -9.68
C ARG A 13 -7.63 -12.99 -10.55
N THR A 14 -7.11 -13.48 -11.67
CA THR A 14 -6.40 -12.64 -12.64
C THR A 14 -7.29 -11.54 -13.22
N LEU A 15 -8.54 -11.86 -13.55
CA LEU A 15 -9.50 -10.88 -14.05
C LEU A 15 -9.88 -9.86 -12.99
N ALA A 16 -10.19 -10.31 -11.76
CA ALA A 16 -10.51 -9.46 -10.62
C ALA A 16 -9.40 -8.43 -10.37
N PHE A 17 -8.15 -8.89 -10.25
CA PHE A 17 -7.00 -8.01 -10.05
C PHE A 17 -6.81 -7.00 -11.19
N ASN A 18 -6.98 -7.42 -12.44
CA ASN A 18 -6.81 -6.53 -13.58
C ASN A 18 -7.98 -5.56 -13.81
N HIS A 19 -9.12 -5.76 -13.14
CA HIS A 19 -10.22 -4.78 -13.12
C HIS A 19 -9.95 -3.65 -12.12
N CYS A 20 -9.12 -3.89 -11.10
CA CYS A 20 -8.65 -2.82 -10.22
C CYS A 20 -7.84 -1.77 -10.98
N GLN A 21 -7.75 -0.59 -10.40
CA GLN A 21 -7.16 0.56 -11.06
C GLN A 21 -5.64 0.45 -11.14
N THR A 22 -5.04 1.00 -12.19
CA THR A 22 -3.61 1.35 -12.12
C THR A 22 -3.47 2.65 -11.32
N TYR A 23 -2.28 2.94 -10.78
CA TYR A 23 -2.03 4.23 -10.13
C TYR A 23 -2.38 5.43 -11.02
N ALA A 24 -2.11 5.35 -12.33
CA ALA A 24 -2.45 6.40 -13.27
C ALA A 24 -3.97 6.59 -13.45
N MET A 25 -4.76 5.51 -13.35
CA MET A 25 -6.23 5.60 -13.39
C MET A 25 -6.77 6.19 -12.10
N PHE A 26 -6.27 5.72 -10.95
CA PHE A 26 -6.60 6.27 -9.64
C PHE A 26 -6.38 7.78 -9.59
N LEU A 27 -5.22 8.27 -10.05
CA LEU A 27 -4.93 9.71 -10.13
C LEU A 27 -5.95 10.54 -10.93
N LEU A 28 -6.64 9.95 -11.92
CA LEU A 28 -7.62 10.67 -12.74
C LEU A 28 -8.95 10.85 -12.01
N GLU A 29 -9.24 10.00 -11.02
CA GLU A 29 -10.48 10.02 -10.25
C GLU A 29 -10.35 10.84 -8.95
N GLN A 30 -9.11 11.12 -8.52
CA GLN A 30 -8.81 11.95 -7.35
C GLN A 30 -8.89 13.45 -7.69
N GLU A 31 -10.09 14.05 -7.61
CA GLU A 31 -10.33 15.47 -7.97
C GLU A 31 -9.43 16.45 -7.18
N ASP A 32 -9.34 16.26 -5.85
CA ASP A 32 -8.62 17.18 -4.97
C ASP A 32 -7.16 16.75 -4.74
N GLN A 33 -6.90 15.45 -4.61
CA GLN A 33 -5.57 14.93 -4.27
C GLN A 33 -4.71 14.52 -5.47
N GLY A 34 -5.29 14.35 -6.66
CA GLY A 34 -4.57 13.83 -7.84
C GLY A 34 -3.33 14.64 -8.21
N ARG A 35 -3.39 15.97 -8.05
CA ARG A 35 -2.23 16.86 -8.26
C ARG A 35 -1.13 16.60 -7.24
N LEU A 36 -1.47 16.46 -5.96
CA LEU A 36 -0.52 16.23 -4.89
C LEU A 36 0.14 14.86 -5.03
N LEU A 37 -0.65 13.81 -5.27
CA LEU A 37 -0.18 12.46 -5.52
C LEU A 37 0.78 12.42 -6.74
N THR A 38 0.42 13.07 -7.85
CA THR A 38 1.30 13.20 -9.03
C THR A 38 2.63 13.87 -8.68
N GLN A 39 2.57 14.96 -7.92
CA GLN A 39 3.77 15.68 -7.48
C GLN A 39 4.64 14.80 -6.57
N ARG A 40 4.03 14.09 -5.61
CA ARG A 40 4.74 13.19 -4.69
C ARG A 40 5.46 12.08 -5.45
N TYR A 41 4.78 11.43 -6.40
CA TYR A 41 5.38 10.42 -7.27
C TYR A 41 6.59 10.98 -8.03
N ALA A 42 6.47 12.19 -8.59
CA ALA A 42 7.55 12.85 -9.32
C ALA A 42 8.72 13.33 -8.42
N GLU A 43 8.44 13.62 -7.15
CA GLU A 43 9.43 13.99 -6.13
C GLU A 43 10.17 12.77 -5.57
N THR A 44 9.54 11.59 -5.55
CA THR A 44 10.16 10.36 -5.06
C THR A 44 11.46 10.04 -5.81
N ARG A 45 12.53 9.85 -5.04
CA ARG A 45 13.84 9.38 -5.53
C ARG A 45 14.12 8.02 -4.92
N LEU A 46 14.34 7.03 -5.76
CA LEU A 46 14.69 5.69 -5.29
C LEU A 46 16.13 5.65 -4.79
N LEU A 47 16.35 4.95 -3.68
CA LEU A 47 17.69 4.63 -3.23
C LEU A 47 18.35 3.68 -4.25
N PRO A 48 19.62 3.91 -4.66
CA PRO A 48 20.25 3.07 -5.68
C PRO A 48 20.25 1.57 -5.37
N ALA A 49 20.48 1.20 -4.10
CA ALA A 49 20.48 -0.21 -3.68
C ALA A 49 19.09 -0.85 -3.79
N VAL A 50 18.05 -0.11 -3.42
CA VAL A 50 16.66 -0.57 -3.51
C VAL A 50 16.22 -0.67 -4.97
N GLN A 51 16.58 0.31 -5.82
CA GLN A 51 16.30 0.26 -7.24
C GLN A 51 16.95 -0.96 -7.92
N ASP A 52 18.19 -1.27 -7.56
CA ASP A 52 18.90 -2.45 -8.08
C ASP A 52 18.23 -3.76 -7.63
N ALA A 53 17.83 -3.84 -6.36
CA ALA A 53 17.11 -5.00 -5.82
C ALA A 53 15.77 -5.21 -6.54
N MET A 54 14.96 -4.17 -6.69
CA MET A 54 13.66 -4.23 -7.37
C MET A 54 13.79 -4.62 -8.85
N ALA A 55 14.79 -4.06 -9.56
CA ALA A 55 15.01 -4.37 -10.97
C ALA A 55 15.40 -5.83 -11.22
N HIS A 56 16.01 -6.48 -10.22
CA HIS A 56 16.47 -7.86 -10.28
C HIS A 56 15.63 -8.83 -9.44
N TYR A 57 14.48 -8.40 -8.90
CA TYR A 57 13.62 -9.25 -8.10
C TYR A 57 13.17 -10.48 -8.92
N PRO A 58 13.47 -11.73 -8.49
CA PRO A 58 13.30 -12.93 -9.31
C PRO A 58 11.84 -13.37 -9.52
N ASP A 59 10.97 -13.15 -8.53
CA ASP A 59 9.63 -13.73 -8.51
C ASP A 59 8.59 -12.81 -9.16
N ILE A 60 7.50 -13.41 -9.63
CA ILE A 60 6.36 -12.67 -10.15
C ILE A 60 5.40 -12.42 -8.99
N LEU A 61 5.13 -11.14 -8.70
CA LEU A 61 4.21 -10.75 -7.64
C LEU A 61 3.12 -9.82 -8.17
N SER A 62 1.93 -9.96 -7.61
CA SER A 62 0.81 -9.05 -7.81
C SER A 62 0.50 -8.35 -6.49
N ILE A 63 0.53 -7.02 -6.49
CA ILE A 63 0.30 -6.21 -5.29
C ILE A 63 -1.01 -5.44 -5.48
N LEU A 64 -1.94 -5.62 -4.54
CA LEU A 64 -3.14 -4.80 -4.43
C LEU A 64 -2.95 -3.81 -3.30
N ALA A 65 -2.91 -2.52 -3.63
CA ALA A 65 -3.01 -1.44 -2.65
C ALA A 65 -4.48 -1.12 -2.40
N LEU A 66 -4.97 -1.44 -1.21
CA LEU A 66 -6.25 -0.98 -0.69
C LEU A 66 -6.01 0.37 0.01
N VAL A 67 -6.74 1.39 -0.39
CA VAL A 67 -6.46 2.78 0.01
C VAL A 67 -7.74 3.52 0.34
N ASP A 68 -7.66 4.48 1.26
CA ASP A 68 -8.60 5.60 1.33
C ASP A 68 -7.94 6.79 0.61
N GLY A 69 -8.64 7.38 -0.37
CA GLY A 69 -8.12 8.46 -1.21
C GLY A 69 -7.84 9.77 -0.47
N GLU A 70 -8.51 10.00 0.66
CA GLU A 70 -8.38 11.18 1.50
C GLU A 70 -7.41 10.98 2.66
N ASP A 71 -7.04 9.74 2.96
CA ASP A 71 -6.16 9.39 4.07
C ASP A 71 -4.72 9.96 3.91
N PRO A 72 -4.17 10.62 4.95
CA PRO A 72 -2.82 11.17 4.91
C PRO A 72 -1.70 10.17 4.64
N ASP A 73 -1.80 8.93 5.11
CA ASP A 73 -0.83 7.87 4.82
C ASP A 73 -0.94 7.40 3.37
N THR A 74 -2.14 7.30 2.79
CA THR A 74 -2.28 7.03 1.35
C THR A 74 -1.53 8.06 0.54
N VAL A 75 -1.77 9.35 0.81
CA VAL A 75 -1.10 10.46 0.10
C VAL A 75 0.42 10.42 0.27
N ALA A 76 0.89 9.98 1.43
CA ALA A 76 2.31 9.93 1.75
C ALA A 76 3.03 8.71 1.15
N VAL A 77 2.42 7.52 1.23
CA VAL A 77 3.05 6.21 1.02
C VAL A 77 2.82 5.68 -0.37
N LEU A 78 1.58 5.72 -0.88
CA LEU A 78 1.22 5.15 -2.19
C LEU A 78 2.14 5.64 -3.33
N PRO A 79 2.46 6.94 -3.48
CA PRO A 79 3.35 7.39 -4.55
C PRO A 79 4.77 6.85 -4.46
N ILE A 80 5.24 6.51 -3.25
CA ILE A 80 6.58 5.95 -3.02
C ILE A 80 6.60 4.48 -3.44
N ILE A 81 5.61 3.71 -2.98
CA ILE A 81 5.50 2.29 -3.33
C ILE A 81 5.23 2.11 -4.83
N THR A 82 4.36 2.91 -5.44
CA THR A 82 4.17 2.87 -6.90
C THR A 82 5.48 3.11 -7.63
N ARG A 83 6.25 4.14 -7.25
CA ARG A 83 7.53 4.46 -7.90
C ARG A 83 8.54 3.33 -7.74
N LEU A 84 8.52 2.66 -6.60
CA LEU A 84 9.35 1.50 -6.31
C LEU A 84 8.97 0.31 -7.20
N VAL A 85 7.69 -0.05 -7.26
CA VAL A 85 7.17 -1.15 -8.09
C VAL A 85 7.38 -0.90 -9.59
N ASP A 86 7.26 0.35 -10.06
CA ASP A 86 7.54 0.70 -11.45
C ASP A 86 8.99 0.40 -11.88
N SER A 87 9.91 0.20 -10.92
CA SER A 87 11.28 -0.23 -11.19
C SER A 87 11.47 -1.75 -11.23
N ALA A 88 10.45 -2.53 -10.87
CA ALA A 88 10.46 -3.99 -10.83
C ALA A 88 9.68 -4.61 -12.00
N PRO A 89 10.34 -5.17 -13.03
CA PRO A 89 9.65 -5.68 -14.22
C PRO A 89 8.78 -6.93 -13.98
N ARG A 90 8.88 -7.56 -12.81
CA ARG A 90 8.14 -8.77 -12.43
C ARG A 90 7.07 -8.55 -11.37
N ILE A 91 6.92 -7.31 -10.90
CA ILE A 91 5.94 -6.96 -9.88
C ILE A 91 4.95 -5.99 -10.50
N GLN A 92 3.67 -6.23 -10.29
CA GLN A 92 2.60 -5.33 -10.73
C GLN A 92 1.84 -4.79 -9.53
N LEU A 93 1.49 -3.50 -9.58
CA LEU A 93 0.65 -2.85 -8.59
C LEU A 93 -0.71 -2.49 -9.20
N ARG A 94 -1.77 -2.73 -8.43
CA ARG A 94 -3.11 -2.20 -8.66
C ARG A 94 -3.61 -1.50 -7.40
N VAL A 95 -4.51 -0.55 -7.58
CA VAL A 95 -5.11 0.27 -6.53
C VAL A 95 -6.60 -0.03 -6.51
N LEU A 96 -7.15 -0.15 -5.32
CA LEU A 96 -8.58 -0.28 -5.04
C LEU A 96 -8.89 0.71 -3.93
N ALA A 97 -9.77 1.69 -4.17
CA ALA A 97 -10.24 2.56 -3.10
C ALA A 97 -11.25 1.80 -2.23
N ASP A 98 -11.31 2.12 -0.94
CA ASP A 98 -12.28 1.53 -0.01
C ASP A 98 -13.74 1.92 -0.33
N GLU A 99 -13.93 3.07 -0.98
CA GLU A 99 -15.21 3.54 -1.51
C GLU A 99 -15.65 2.88 -2.84
N ASP A 100 -14.77 2.12 -3.50
CA ASP A 100 -15.05 1.43 -4.76
C ASP A 100 -15.81 0.08 -4.58
N ASP A 101 -16.14 -0.59 -5.69
CA ASP A 101 -16.63 -1.98 -5.66
C ASP A 101 -15.53 -2.97 -5.21
N LEU A 102 -15.65 -3.42 -3.96
CA LEU A 102 -14.71 -4.34 -3.31
C LEU A 102 -14.86 -5.81 -3.74
N THR A 103 -15.68 -6.12 -4.75
CA THR A 103 -15.83 -7.48 -5.30
C THR A 103 -14.47 -8.09 -5.69
N ALA A 104 -13.55 -7.27 -6.20
CA ALA A 104 -12.21 -7.75 -6.54
C ALA A 104 -11.42 -8.23 -5.31
N LEU A 105 -11.51 -7.53 -4.18
CA LEU A 105 -10.87 -7.92 -2.92
C LEU A 105 -11.47 -9.25 -2.41
N ALA A 106 -12.80 -9.38 -2.42
CA ALA A 106 -13.49 -10.61 -2.02
C ALA A 106 -13.14 -11.81 -2.92
N MET A 107 -12.89 -11.59 -4.22
CA MET A 107 -12.45 -12.66 -5.12
C MET A 107 -11.00 -13.10 -4.89
N LEU A 108 -10.13 -12.15 -4.51
CA LEU A 108 -8.72 -12.42 -4.21
C LEU A 108 -8.55 -13.08 -2.83
N LEU A 109 -9.40 -12.71 -1.87
CA LEU A 109 -9.40 -13.23 -0.50
C LEU A 109 -10.80 -13.74 -0.12
N PRO A 110 -11.22 -14.91 -0.61
CA PRO A 110 -12.60 -15.40 -0.45
C PRO A 110 -12.98 -15.75 1.00
N ASP A 111 -12.00 -15.99 1.85
CA ASP A 111 -12.20 -16.27 3.27
C ASP A 111 -12.11 -15.01 4.15
N LEU A 112 -11.86 -13.84 3.56
CA LEU A 112 -11.83 -12.56 4.25
C LEU A 112 -13.24 -12.00 4.43
N ASP A 113 -13.58 -11.64 5.67
CA ASP A 113 -14.71 -10.77 5.94
C ASP A 113 -14.28 -9.33 5.63
N VAL A 114 -14.66 -8.84 4.43
CA VAL A 114 -14.19 -7.54 3.90
C VAL A 114 -14.63 -6.38 4.79
N ASP A 115 -15.86 -6.41 5.30
CA ASP A 115 -16.40 -5.33 6.13
C ASP A 115 -15.65 -5.25 7.45
N ALA A 116 -15.45 -6.40 8.12
CA ALA A 116 -14.68 -6.46 9.35
C ALA A 116 -13.20 -6.06 9.14
N ALA A 117 -12.61 -6.46 8.01
CA ALA A 117 -11.22 -6.11 7.69
C ALA A 117 -11.04 -4.60 7.50
N LEU A 118 -11.97 -3.94 6.81
CA LEU A 118 -11.92 -2.49 6.60
C LEU A 118 -12.08 -1.69 7.89
N GLU A 119 -12.88 -2.18 8.86
CA GLU A 119 -13.00 -1.55 10.17
C GLU A 119 -11.70 -1.69 11.01
N GLU A 120 -10.93 -2.75 10.81
CA GLU A 120 -9.72 -3.04 11.58
C GLU A 120 -8.43 -2.51 10.97
N TRP A 121 -8.38 -2.34 9.65
CA TRP A 121 -7.15 -1.98 8.93
C TRP A 121 -6.96 -0.48 8.83
N ASP A 122 -5.85 0.01 9.38
CA ASP A 122 -5.35 1.33 9.02
C ASP A 122 -4.88 1.31 7.55
N LEU A 123 -5.49 2.10 6.68
CA LEU A 123 -5.11 2.21 5.27
C LEU A 123 -3.92 3.18 5.09
N PRO A 124 -3.10 3.02 4.03
CA PRO A 124 -3.19 2.05 2.94
C PRO A 124 -2.62 0.67 3.28
N GLN A 125 -3.24 -0.40 2.80
CA GLN A 125 -2.72 -1.77 2.93
C GLN A 125 -2.27 -2.33 1.60
N PHE A 126 -1.06 -2.90 1.56
CA PHE A 126 -0.46 -3.51 0.37
C PHE A 126 -0.47 -5.03 0.52
N LEU A 127 -1.45 -5.68 -0.12
CA LEU A 127 -1.64 -7.12 -0.14
C LEU A 127 -0.82 -7.73 -1.28
N ILE A 128 0.04 -8.70 -0.97
CA ILE A 128 1.03 -9.23 -1.91
C ILE A 128 0.73 -10.68 -2.20
N PHE A 129 0.48 -10.97 -3.47
CA PHE A 129 0.16 -12.29 -3.99
C PHE A 129 1.29 -12.81 -4.86
N ASP A 130 1.53 -14.12 -4.79
CA ASP A 130 2.41 -14.81 -5.72
C ASP A 130 1.71 -15.08 -7.08
N GLU A 131 2.40 -15.83 -7.95
CA GLU A 131 1.88 -16.22 -9.27
C GLU A 131 0.74 -17.25 -9.23
N ASP A 132 0.56 -17.94 -8.10
CA ASP A 132 -0.56 -18.86 -7.85
C ASP A 132 -1.73 -18.15 -7.13
N TRP A 133 -1.61 -16.84 -6.90
CA TRP A 133 -2.56 -15.96 -6.22
C TRP A 133 -2.77 -16.29 -4.75
N GLU A 134 -1.75 -16.81 -4.08
CA GLU A 134 -1.74 -17.00 -2.64
C GLU A 134 -1.14 -15.77 -1.96
N LEU A 135 -1.77 -15.31 -0.87
CA LEU A 135 -1.32 -14.15 -0.11
C LEU A 135 -0.01 -14.48 0.61
N GLN A 136 1.07 -13.83 0.21
CA GLN A 136 2.41 -14.00 0.79
C GLN A 136 2.67 -13.03 1.94
N GLY A 137 2.05 -11.84 1.90
CA GLY A 137 2.27 -10.82 2.91
C GLY A 137 1.34 -9.62 2.78
N GLN A 138 1.33 -8.82 3.84
CA GLN A 138 0.60 -7.57 3.96
C GLN A 138 1.52 -6.54 4.60
N TRP A 139 1.55 -5.33 4.08
CA TRP A 139 2.33 -4.22 4.63
C TRP A 139 1.52 -2.92 4.58
N GLY A 140 1.64 -2.08 5.60
CA GLY A 140 0.89 -0.83 5.74
C GLY A 140 0.56 -0.54 7.20
N PRO A 141 0.05 0.66 7.53
CA PRO A 141 -0.21 1.80 6.63
C PRO A 141 1.04 2.56 6.22
N ARG A 142 2.07 2.51 7.08
CA ARG A 142 3.24 3.39 7.03
C ARG A 142 4.47 2.64 7.56
N PRO A 143 5.70 3.04 7.20
CA PRO A 143 6.89 2.43 7.79
C PRO A 143 6.97 2.73 9.28
N ALA A 144 7.49 1.78 10.05
CA ALA A 144 7.58 1.86 11.52
C ALA A 144 8.34 3.11 12.01
N ALA A 145 9.27 3.63 11.19
CA ALA A 145 10.01 4.84 11.51
C ALA A 145 9.16 6.13 11.56
N VAL A 146 7.97 6.14 10.96
CA VAL A 146 7.05 7.29 10.96
C VAL A 146 6.18 7.33 12.21
N GLU A 147 5.98 6.19 12.88
CA GLU A 147 5.04 6.06 14.01
C GLU A 147 5.32 7.08 15.12
N ARG A 148 6.59 7.24 15.52
CA ARG A 148 6.97 8.23 16.55
C ARG A 148 6.67 9.67 16.15
N ASN A 149 6.73 9.99 14.86
CA ASN A 149 6.40 11.34 14.39
C ASN A 149 4.89 11.57 14.45
N LEU A 150 4.11 10.55 14.10
CA LEU A 150 2.65 10.59 14.18
C LEU A 150 2.19 10.69 15.63
N GLU A 151 2.70 9.86 16.54
CA GLU A 151 2.43 9.94 17.99
C GLU A 151 2.71 11.35 18.54
N ALA A 152 3.85 11.94 18.15
CA ALA A 152 4.22 13.29 18.56
C ALA A 152 3.31 14.37 17.92
N TRP A 153 2.75 14.12 16.74
CA TRP A 153 1.77 15.00 16.12
C TRP A 153 0.41 14.89 16.82
N LEU A 154 -0.09 13.67 17.06
CA LEU A 154 -1.35 13.41 17.76
C LEU A 154 -1.33 13.97 19.18
N SER A 155 -0.20 13.87 19.90
CA SER A 155 -0.04 14.51 21.21
C SER A 155 -0.16 16.04 21.17
N ARG A 156 0.15 16.69 20.04
CA ARG A 156 -0.04 18.14 19.83
C ARG A 156 -1.47 18.49 19.42
N TYR A 157 -2.22 17.54 18.86
CA TYR A 157 -3.59 17.70 18.38
C TYR A 157 -4.48 16.56 18.91
N PRO A 158 -4.70 16.49 20.24
CA PRO A 158 -5.36 15.33 20.87
C PRO A 158 -6.83 15.16 20.43
N ASP A 159 -7.44 16.21 19.90
CA ASP A 159 -8.83 16.17 19.45
C ASP A 159 -8.98 15.55 18.05
N TYR A 160 -7.88 15.29 17.32
CA TYR A 160 -7.91 14.83 15.92
C TYR A 160 -8.73 13.54 15.74
N GLU A 161 -8.46 12.53 16.57
CA GLU A 161 -9.15 11.24 16.50
C GLU A 161 -10.63 11.38 16.88
N ALA A 162 -10.94 12.15 17.92
CA ALA A 162 -12.32 12.40 18.33
C ALA A 162 -13.13 13.16 17.27
N LEU A 163 -12.47 14.00 16.46
CA LEU A 163 -13.11 14.74 15.38
C LEU A 163 -13.47 13.87 14.18
N ALA A 164 -12.84 12.70 14.01
CA ALA A 164 -13.18 11.77 12.94
C ALA A 164 -14.62 11.23 13.07
N GLU A 165 -15.13 11.13 14.29
CA GLU A 165 -16.51 10.71 14.59
C GLU A 165 -17.51 11.88 14.69
N ASP A 166 -17.05 13.13 14.58
CA ASP A 166 -17.90 14.33 14.74
C ASP A 166 -18.48 14.79 13.39
N GLU A 167 -19.70 14.34 13.11
CA GLU A 167 -20.47 14.69 11.90
C GLU A 167 -21.01 16.14 11.89
N SER A 168 -20.76 16.95 12.93
CA SER A 168 -21.20 18.35 12.92
C SER A 168 -20.41 19.17 11.89
N GLU A 169 -21.04 20.21 11.31
CA GLU A 169 -20.37 21.09 10.33
C GLU A 169 -19.05 21.67 10.86
N ALA A 170 -19.00 22.00 12.17
CA ALA A 170 -17.79 22.50 12.81
C ALA A 170 -16.75 21.39 13.04
N GLY A 171 -17.19 20.18 13.40
CA GLY A 171 -16.34 19.00 13.56
C GLY A 171 -15.65 18.64 12.25
N LEU A 172 -16.45 18.43 11.19
CA LEU A 172 -15.98 18.13 9.83
C LEU A 172 -15.00 19.19 9.31
N ALA A 173 -15.32 20.47 9.47
CA ALA A 173 -14.42 21.55 9.03
C ALA A 173 -13.08 21.55 9.81
N ARG A 174 -13.12 21.24 11.11
CA ARG A 174 -11.93 21.18 11.94
C ARG A 174 -11.10 19.93 11.66
N PHE A 175 -11.75 18.79 11.43
CA PHE A 175 -11.10 17.55 11.03
C PHE A 175 -10.35 17.76 9.72
N ALA A 176 -11.02 18.27 8.68
CA ALA A 176 -10.41 18.57 7.38
C ALA A 176 -9.19 19.51 7.50
N GLU A 177 -9.26 20.57 8.30
CA GLU A 177 -8.13 21.48 8.55
C GLU A 177 -6.93 20.73 9.18
N LEU A 178 -7.18 19.85 10.14
CA LEU A 178 -6.14 19.08 10.80
C LEU A 178 -5.57 17.98 9.89
N THR A 179 -6.40 17.34 9.06
CA THR A 179 -5.99 16.38 8.04
C THR A 179 -5.07 17.04 7.02
N GLU A 180 -5.43 18.21 6.49
CA GLU A 180 -4.56 18.97 5.57
C GLU A 180 -3.21 19.30 6.24
N LYS A 181 -3.25 19.69 7.52
CA LYS A 181 -2.04 19.98 8.29
C LYS A 181 -1.17 18.74 8.51
N LEU A 182 -1.78 17.59 8.77
CA LEU A 182 -1.07 16.31 8.91
C LEU A 182 -0.42 15.92 7.59
N VAL A 183 -1.14 16.01 6.47
CA VAL A 183 -0.58 15.79 5.11
C VAL A 183 0.65 16.67 4.86
N GLN A 184 0.59 17.96 5.23
CA GLN A 184 1.72 18.87 5.10
C GLN A 184 2.91 18.47 5.97
N GLU A 185 2.68 18.09 7.23
CA GLU A 185 3.73 17.62 8.17
C GLU A 185 4.36 16.31 7.70
N MET A 186 3.56 15.34 7.28
CA MET A 186 4.02 14.08 6.70
C MET A 186 4.89 14.33 5.48
N ARG A 187 4.51 15.27 4.61
CA ARG A 187 5.34 15.63 3.46
C ARG A 187 6.75 16.09 3.89
N ILE A 188 6.87 16.81 5.00
CA ILE A 188 8.18 17.19 5.57
C ILE A 188 8.92 15.93 6.05
N TRP A 189 8.28 15.04 6.80
CA TRP A 189 8.91 13.83 7.33
C TRP A 189 9.45 12.93 6.21
N TYR A 190 8.64 12.68 5.20
CA TYR A 190 9.02 11.85 4.05
C TYR A 190 10.13 12.48 3.21
N ASN A 191 10.11 13.79 3.02
CA ASN A 191 11.19 14.51 2.32
C ASN A 191 12.48 14.60 3.15
N SER A 192 12.41 14.39 4.46
CA SER A 192 13.55 14.48 5.39
C SER A 192 14.18 13.13 5.75
N GLY A 193 13.65 12.02 5.23
CA GLY A 193 14.22 10.69 5.42
C GLY A 193 13.20 9.55 5.44
N SER A 194 11.94 9.80 5.80
CA SER A 194 10.97 8.71 5.89
C SER A 194 10.65 8.03 4.55
N SER A 195 10.90 8.70 3.42
CA SER A 195 10.82 8.03 2.10
C SER A 195 11.88 6.94 1.94
N ALA A 196 13.09 7.14 2.44
CA ALA A 196 14.13 6.11 2.43
C ALA A 196 13.74 4.92 3.32
N ASN A 197 13.21 5.20 4.52
CA ASN A 197 12.72 4.16 5.44
C ASN A 197 11.58 3.34 4.80
N CYS A 198 10.60 4.01 4.18
CA CYS A 198 9.51 3.36 3.45
C CYS A 198 10.04 2.41 2.36
N GLN A 199 10.95 2.88 1.53
CA GLN A 199 11.55 2.08 0.47
C GLN A 199 12.33 0.87 0.99
N THR A 200 13.15 1.07 2.02
CA THR A 200 13.94 -0.01 2.62
C THR A 200 13.04 -1.04 3.28
N GLU A 201 12.10 -0.61 4.11
CA GLU A 201 11.21 -1.53 4.84
C GLU A 201 10.34 -2.37 3.90
N PHE A 202 9.76 -1.74 2.86
CA PHE A 202 8.96 -2.47 1.88
C PHE A 202 9.82 -3.46 1.07
N CYS A 203 11.02 -3.04 0.64
CA CYS A 203 11.96 -3.91 -0.08
C CYS A 203 12.46 -5.08 0.79
N ASP A 204 12.72 -4.84 2.07
CA ASP A 204 13.13 -5.86 3.03
C ASP A 204 12.01 -6.88 3.24
N MET A 205 10.75 -6.42 3.34
CA MET A 205 9.59 -7.30 3.42
C MET A 205 9.49 -8.18 2.15
N LEU A 206 9.57 -7.60 0.94
CA LEU A 206 9.57 -8.41 -0.29
C LEU A 206 10.72 -9.44 -0.30
N THR A 207 11.92 -9.01 0.07
CA THR A 207 13.09 -9.90 0.16
C THR A 207 12.86 -11.04 1.15
N SER A 208 12.14 -10.80 2.24
CA SER A 208 11.82 -11.83 3.24
C SER A 208 10.91 -12.94 2.71
N LEU A 209 10.07 -12.65 1.71
CA LEU A 209 9.20 -13.64 1.05
C LEU A 209 9.98 -14.66 0.23
N GLN A 210 11.24 -14.39 -0.07
CA GLN A 210 12.12 -15.27 -0.85
C GLN A 210 12.87 -16.29 0.00
N ALA A 211 12.84 -16.13 1.32
CA ALA A 211 13.48 -17.06 2.22
C ALA A 211 12.78 -18.42 2.09
N PRO A 212 13.51 -19.52 1.80
CA PRO A 212 12.89 -20.83 1.76
C PRO A 212 12.30 -21.15 3.14
N ASP A 213 11.15 -21.82 3.15
CA ASP A 213 10.59 -22.49 4.33
C ASP A 213 11.55 -23.60 4.81
N GLU A 214 12.72 -23.25 5.32
CA GLU A 214 13.59 -24.14 6.09
C GLU A 214 13.14 -24.13 7.56
N ALA A 215 11.88 -24.47 7.77
CA ALA A 215 11.41 -25.03 9.03
C ALA A 215 10.72 -26.37 8.75
N GLY A 216 11.40 -27.22 7.97
CA GLY A 216 11.10 -28.63 7.92
C GLY A 216 11.11 -29.19 9.33
N GLU A 217 9.98 -29.80 9.70
CA GLU A 217 9.80 -30.66 10.85
C GLU A 217 11.08 -31.46 11.13
N VAL A 218 11.78 -31.11 12.21
CA VAL A 218 12.74 -32.02 12.79
C VAL A 218 11.93 -33.07 13.53
N GLU A 219 11.54 -34.13 12.82
CA GLU A 219 11.15 -35.39 13.46
C GLU A 219 12.26 -35.78 14.46
N ARG A 220 11.91 -35.81 15.74
CA ARG A 220 12.62 -36.54 16.78
C ARG A 220 11.63 -37.31 17.64
#